data_AF-A0A2G1ZSQ5-F1
#
_entry.id   AF-A0A2G1ZSQ5-F1
#
_cell.length_a   1.000
_cell.length_b   1.000
_cell.length_c   1.000
_cell.angle_alpha   90.00
_cell.angle_beta   90.00
_cell.angle_gamma   90.00
#
_symmetry.space_group_name_H-M   'P 1'
#
loop_
_entity.id
_entity.type
_entity.pdbx_description
1 polymer ?
#
loop_
_entity_poly.entity_id
_entity_poly.type
_entity_poly.pdbx_seq_one_letter_code
_entity_poly.pdbx_strand_id
1 'polypeptide(L)'
;MPLDGKTQTLNRRFANHSATSVMEHALTRLGHVGLVSSFGAESVVLLHMAAVIDRRVPVLFIDTEMLFAETLVYQQDVAERLHLENVQVIRAPRTQLFEKDNENLLHLHDPDACCALRKTAPLQDALQGFDGWVTGRKRYQGGQRASLDFFEVERPVGAMPRIKINPLAHWDTADLQEYIAQNRLPRHPLVAQG
;
A
#
# COMPACT_ATOMS: atom_id res chain seq x y z
N MET A 1 6.58 17.83 -17.90
CA MET A 1 7.80 16.99 -17.75
C MET A 1 7.36 15.53 -17.80
N PRO A 2 7.99 14.66 -18.62
CA PRO A 2 7.73 13.22 -18.62
C PRO A 2 7.88 12.63 -17.21
N LEU A 3 7.07 11.62 -16.86
CA LEU A 3 7.10 11.03 -15.51
C LEU A 3 8.48 10.50 -15.13
N ASP A 4 9.25 9.94 -16.06
CA ASP A 4 10.59 9.42 -15.77
C ASP A 4 11.56 10.53 -15.34
N GLY A 5 11.52 11.69 -16.00
CA GLY A 5 12.31 12.86 -15.60
C GLY A 5 11.87 13.42 -14.24
N LYS A 6 10.57 13.33 -13.95
CA LYS A 6 10.00 13.71 -12.66
C LYS A 6 10.51 12.81 -11.54
N THR A 7 10.39 11.49 -11.68
CA THR A 7 10.81 10.53 -10.65
C THR A 7 12.31 10.57 -10.42
N GLN A 8 13.14 10.68 -11.47
CA GLN A 8 14.59 10.86 -11.32
C GLN A 8 14.95 12.14 -10.54
N THR A 9 14.26 13.24 -10.82
CA THR A 9 14.48 14.51 -10.10
C THR A 9 14.06 14.39 -8.63
N LEU A 10 12.93 13.74 -8.36
CA LEU A 10 12.47 13.46 -7.00
C LEU A 10 13.44 12.54 -6.25
N ASN A 11 13.90 11.44 -6.85
CA ASN A 11 14.86 10.53 -6.22
C ASN A 11 16.18 11.23 -5.88
N ARG A 12 16.72 12.08 -6.76
CA ARG A 12 17.90 12.91 -6.44
C ARG A 12 17.64 13.86 -5.28
N ARG A 13 16.48 14.53 -5.27
CA ARG A 13 16.10 15.48 -4.21
C ARG A 13 15.95 14.78 -2.86
N PHE A 14 15.29 13.63 -2.83
CA PHE A 14 14.92 12.91 -1.61
C PHE A 14 15.95 11.85 -1.18
N ALA A 15 17.08 11.71 -1.87
CA ALA A 15 18.08 10.67 -1.61
C ALA A 15 18.48 10.51 -0.13
N ASN A 16 18.62 11.63 0.59
CA ASN A 16 18.99 11.67 2.02
C ASN A 16 17.84 12.17 2.92
N HIS A 17 16.59 12.11 2.46
CA HIS A 17 15.43 12.55 3.25
C HIS A 17 14.79 11.38 4.00
N SER A 18 14.06 11.73 5.08
CA SER A 18 13.29 10.76 5.85
C SER A 18 12.08 10.23 5.07
N ALA A 19 11.60 9.04 5.45
CA ALA A 19 10.36 8.48 4.94
C ALA A 19 9.17 9.45 5.14
N THR A 20 9.11 10.14 6.27
CA THR A 20 8.07 11.14 6.57
C THR A 20 8.11 12.29 5.57
N SER A 21 9.30 12.81 5.21
CA SER A 21 9.44 13.89 4.23
C SER A 21 9.03 13.44 2.81
N VAL A 22 9.36 12.20 2.44
CA VAL A 22 8.89 11.60 1.18
C VAL A 22 7.37 11.48 1.19
N MET A 23 6.79 11.06 2.30
CA MET A 23 5.36 10.88 2.47
C MET A 23 4.60 12.21 2.38
N GLU A 24 5.07 13.22 3.11
CA GLU A 24 4.52 14.58 3.08
C GLU A 24 4.55 15.17 1.67
N HIS A 25 5.66 15.02 0.96
CA HIS A 25 5.75 15.50 -0.42
C HIS A 25 4.78 14.78 -1.35
N ALA A 26 4.68 13.44 -1.22
CA ALA A 26 3.79 12.65 -2.05
C ALA A 26 2.33 13.09 -1.90
N LEU A 27 1.87 13.24 -0.66
CA LEU A 27 0.46 13.54 -0.36
C LEU A 27 0.08 15.00 -0.61
N THR A 28 1.04 15.93 -0.57
CA THR A 28 0.75 17.37 -0.70
C THR A 28 1.13 17.97 -2.06
N ARG A 29 2.01 17.33 -2.85
CA ARG A 29 2.59 17.93 -4.07
C ARG A 29 2.52 17.06 -5.32
N LEU A 30 2.15 15.79 -5.24
CA LEU A 30 2.14 14.89 -6.40
C LEU A 30 0.77 14.71 -7.07
N GLY A 31 -0.25 15.44 -6.62
CA GLY A 31 -1.61 15.36 -7.16
C GLY A 31 -2.48 14.45 -6.30
N HIS A 32 -3.41 13.75 -6.94
CA HIS A 32 -4.29 12.81 -6.25
C HIS A 32 -3.54 11.51 -5.96
N VAL A 33 -3.07 11.35 -4.72
CA VAL A 33 -2.29 10.18 -4.27
C VAL A 33 -3.07 9.36 -3.25
N GLY A 34 -3.13 8.05 -3.48
CA GLY A 34 -3.74 7.08 -2.56
C GLY A 34 -2.70 6.25 -1.82
N LEU A 35 -3.03 5.80 -0.61
CA LEU A 35 -2.25 4.83 0.15
C LEU A 35 -2.85 3.44 -0.01
N VAL A 36 -2.10 2.49 -0.58
CA VAL A 36 -2.54 1.10 -0.65
C VAL A 36 -2.06 0.35 0.58
N SER A 37 -2.99 -0.24 1.32
CA SER A 37 -2.71 -0.97 2.56
C SER A 37 -3.46 -2.28 2.59
N SER A 38 -2.80 -3.35 3.03
CA SER A 38 -3.46 -4.61 3.41
C SER A 38 -3.75 -4.67 4.92
N PHE A 39 -3.46 -3.60 5.66
CA PHE A 39 -3.50 -3.58 7.13
C PHE A 39 -2.68 -4.70 7.78
N GLY A 40 -1.58 -5.09 7.13
CA GLY A 40 -0.63 -6.06 7.69
C GLY A 40 0.14 -5.47 8.88
N ALA A 41 0.92 -6.33 9.54
CA ALA A 41 1.69 -5.99 10.74
C ALA A 41 2.51 -4.69 10.66
N GLU A 42 3.09 -4.42 9.50
CA GLU A 42 3.96 -3.25 9.28
C GLU A 42 3.22 -2.08 8.60
N SER A 43 2.02 -2.32 8.05
CA SER A 43 1.25 -1.30 7.31
C SER A 43 0.82 -0.13 8.20
N VAL A 44 0.69 -0.36 9.50
CA VAL A 44 0.29 0.67 10.48
C VAL A 44 1.22 1.88 10.49
N VAL A 45 2.49 1.71 10.11
CA VAL A 45 3.47 2.80 10.00
C VAL A 45 3.04 3.81 8.94
N LEU A 46 2.76 3.37 7.72
CA LEU A 46 2.34 4.26 6.63
C LEU A 46 0.94 4.83 6.88
N LEU A 47 0.04 4.05 7.48
CA LEU A 47 -1.28 4.52 7.87
C LEU A 47 -1.19 5.66 8.89
N HIS A 48 -0.32 5.51 9.90
CA HIS A 48 -0.07 6.54 10.90
C HIS A 48 0.57 7.78 10.28
N MET A 49 1.60 7.63 9.43
CA MET A 49 2.21 8.76 8.71
C MET A 49 1.17 9.52 7.88
N ALA A 50 0.31 8.81 7.13
CA ALA A 50 -0.76 9.43 6.36
C ALA A 50 -1.76 10.17 7.26
N ALA A 51 -2.20 9.56 8.36
CA ALA A 51 -3.13 10.16 9.31
C ALA A 51 -2.60 11.43 9.99
N VAL A 52 -1.29 11.50 10.25
CA VAL A 52 -0.62 12.70 10.78
C VAL A 52 -0.57 13.82 9.74
N ILE A 53 -0.42 13.50 8.46
CA ILE A 53 -0.33 14.48 7.37
C ILE A 53 -1.72 14.98 6.96
N ASP A 54 -2.63 14.07 6.59
CA ASP A 54 -4.02 14.36 6.24
C ASP A 54 -4.87 13.07 6.38
N ARG A 55 -5.83 13.09 7.32
CA ARG A 55 -6.75 11.97 7.60
C ARG A 55 -7.68 11.63 6.45
N ARG A 56 -7.83 12.51 5.46
CA ARG A 56 -8.71 12.34 4.29
C ARG A 56 -8.01 11.66 3.12
N VAL A 57 -6.71 11.38 3.23
CA VAL A 57 -5.95 10.63 2.23
C VAL A 57 -6.70 9.33 1.92
N PRO A 58 -6.99 9.03 0.65
CA PRO A 58 -7.62 7.78 0.27
C PRO A 58 -6.76 6.59 0.70
N VAL A 59 -7.27 5.74 1.59
CA VAL A 59 -6.64 4.49 1.98
C VAL A 59 -7.37 3.36 1.26
N LEU A 60 -6.72 2.82 0.23
CA LEU A 60 -7.24 1.71 -0.57
C LEU A 60 -6.92 0.38 0.15
N PHE A 61 -7.94 -0.22 0.74
CA PHE A 61 -7.87 -1.53 1.38
C PHE A 61 -8.38 -2.60 0.41
N ILE A 62 -7.51 -3.52 0.01
CA ILE A 62 -7.92 -4.64 -0.83
C ILE A 62 -8.39 -5.83 0.01
N ASP A 63 -9.70 -6.05 0.02
CA ASP A 63 -10.33 -7.20 0.64
C ASP A 63 -10.47 -8.31 -0.40
N THR A 64 -9.57 -9.29 -0.31
CA THR A 64 -9.55 -10.45 -1.21
C THR A 64 -10.65 -11.46 -0.90
N GLU A 65 -11.40 -11.27 0.20
CA GLU A 65 -12.30 -12.25 0.81
C GLU A 65 -11.58 -13.54 1.25
N MET A 66 -10.25 -13.46 1.40
CA MET A 66 -9.36 -14.54 1.84
C MET A 66 -8.46 -14.09 3.01
N LEU A 67 -8.76 -12.94 3.61
CA LEU A 67 -8.02 -12.40 4.76
C LEU A 67 -8.49 -13.07 6.06
N PHE A 68 -7.58 -13.15 7.02
CA PHE A 68 -7.92 -13.57 8.38
C PHE A 68 -8.95 -12.62 9.00
N ALA A 69 -9.88 -13.16 9.79
CA ALA A 69 -10.88 -12.35 10.49
C ALA A 69 -10.20 -11.32 11.40
N GLU A 70 -9.08 -11.69 12.02
CA GLU A 70 -8.23 -10.83 12.84
C GLU A 70 -7.70 -9.62 12.06
N THR A 71 -7.38 -9.78 10.77
CA THR A 71 -6.95 -8.67 9.91
C THR A 71 -8.10 -7.70 9.63
N LEU A 72 -9.33 -8.21 9.48
CA LEU A 72 -10.52 -7.36 9.28
C LEU A 72 -10.87 -6.57 10.55
N VAL A 73 -10.80 -7.20 11.72
CA VAL A 73 -10.99 -6.50 13.01
C VAL A 73 -9.88 -5.47 13.20
N TYR A 74 -8.62 -5.87 13.01
CA TYR A 74 -7.48 -4.96 13.14
C TYR A 74 -7.57 -3.77 12.18
N GLN A 75 -8.07 -3.98 10.96
CA GLN A 75 -8.31 -2.91 10.00
C GLN A 75 -9.25 -1.84 10.54
N GLN A 76 -10.37 -2.26 11.14
CA GLN A 76 -11.36 -1.37 11.73
C GLN A 76 -10.78 -0.62 12.93
N ASP A 77 -10.13 -1.35 13.86
CA ASP A 77 -9.50 -0.78 15.06
C ASP A 77 -8.45 0.28 14.70
N VAL A 78 -7.59 -0.01 13.71
CA VAL A 78 -6.56 0.92 13.24
C VAL A 78 -7.19 2.14 12.58
N ALA A 79 -8.21 1.95 11.73
CA ALA A 79 -8.87 3.05 11.06
C ALA A 79 -9.54 4.02 12.05
N GLU A 80 -10.23 3.48 13.05
CA GLU A 80 -10.83 4.27 14.13
C GLU A 80 -9.77 5.00 14.96
N ARG A 81 -8.75 4.27 15.43
CA ARG A 81 -7.70 4.82 16.28
C ARG A 81 -6.87 5.91 15.61
N LEU A 82 -6.65 5.79 14.30
CA LEU A 82 -5.93 6.79 13.51
C LEU A 82 -6.85 7.87 12.94
N HIS A 83 -8.17 7.76 13.17
CA HIS A 83 -9.20 8.65 12.62
C HIS A 83 -9.10 8.78 11.10
N LEU A 84 -8.92 7.66 10.39
CA LEU A 84 -8.91 7.66 8.93
C LEU A 84 -10.31 7.96 8.42
N GLU A 85 -10.45 9.00 7.59
CA GLU A 85 -11.75 9.49 7.12
C GLU A 85 -12.14 8.93 5.75
N ASN A 86 -11.21 8.26 5.04
CA ASN A 86 -11.39 7.84 3.66
C ASN A 86 -10.78 6.44 3.39
N VAL A 87 -11.25 5.44 4.14
CA VAL A 87 -10.90 4.03 3.87
C VAL A 87 -11.84 3.47 2.81
N GLN A 88 -11.28 3.03 1.69
CA GLN A 88 -12.02 2.48 0.55
C GLN A 88 -11.76 0.99 0.45
N VAL A 89 -12.81 0.19 0.63
CA VAL A 89 -12.72 -1.27 0.52
C VAL A 89 -12.88 -1.68 -0.94
N ILE A 90 -11.82 -2.25 -1.50
CA ILE A 90 -11.73 -2.70 -2.88
C ILE A 90 -11.87 -4.22 -2.91
N ARG A 91 -12.82 -4.73 -3.71
CA ARG A 91 -13.08 -6.16 -3.89
C ARG A 91 -13.15 -6.50 -5.37
N ALA A 92 -12.89 -7.76 -5.70
CA ALA A 92 -13.19 -8.27 -7.03
C ALA A 92 -14.70 -8.18 -7.32
N PRO A 93 -15.12 -7.85 -8.55
CA PRO A 93 -16.53 -7.86 -8.92
C PRO A 93 -17.15 -9.25 -8.70
N ARG A 94 -18.34 -9.30 -8.11
CA ARG A 94 -19.05 -10.56 -7.81
C ARG A 94 -19.25 -11.43 -9.05
N THR A 95 -19.50 -10.82 -10.20
CA THR A 95 -19.62 -11.50 -11.49
C THR A 95 -18.34 -12.24 -11.87
N GLN A 96 -17.18 -11.59 -11.73
CA GLN A 96 -15.90 -12.23 -12.04
C GLN A 96 -15.55 -13.36 -11.07
N LEU A 97 -15.89 -13.21 -9.79
CA LEU A 97 -15.72 -14.29 -8.81
C LEU A 97 -16.61 -15.49 -9.17
N PHE A 98 -17.87 -15.25 -9.51
CA PHE A 98 -18.78 -16.33 -9.92
C PHE A 98 -18.32 -17.05 -11.20
N GLU A 99 -17.75 -16.33 -12.16
CA GLU A 99 -17.26 -16.93 -13.40
C GLU A 99 -15.94 -17.69 -13.26
N LYS A 100 -15.04 -17.24 -12.37
CA LYS A 100 -13.64 -17.69 -12.35
C LYS A 100 -13.20 -18.38 -11.06
N ASP A 101 -13.94 -18.20 -9.95
CA ASP A 101 -13.59 -18.73 -8.62
C ASP A 101 -14.83 -18.88 -7.72
N ASN A 102 -15.90 -19.50 -8.26
CA ASN A 102 -17.18 -19.65 -7.56
C ASN A 102 -17.10 -20.51 -6.29
N GLU A 103 -16.17 -21.46 -6.23
CA GLU A 103 -15.95 -22.34 -5.09
C GLU A 103 -14.95 -21.78 -4.07
N ASN A 104 -14.33 -20.61 -4.34
CA ASN A 104 -13.26 -20.03 -3.54
C ASN A 104 -12.00 -20.94 -3.43
N LEU A 105 -11.77 -21.82 -4.40
CA LEU A 105 -10.65 -22.77 -4.38
C LEU A 105 -9.51 -22.41 -5.35
N LEU A 106 -9.64 -21.33 -6.14
CA LEU A 106 -8.63 -20.94 -7.14
C LEU A 106 -7.24 -20.75 -6.51
N HIS A 107 -7.16 -20.26 -5.27
CA HIS A 107 -5.91 -20.09 -4.53
C HIS A 107 -5.14 -21.40 -4.29
N LEU A 108 -5.82 -22.55 -4.28
CA LEU A 108 -5.20 -23.87 -4.11
C LEU A 108 -4.64 -24.41 -5.43
N HIS A 109 -5.26 -24.05 -6.56
CA HIS A 109 -4.95 -24.63 -7.88
C HIS A 109 -4.04 -23.72 -8.70
N ASP A 110 -4.29 -22.41 -8.66
CA ASP A 110 -3.55 -21.37 -9.35
C ASP A 110 -3.46 -20.10 -8.47
N PRO A 111 -2.47 -20.04 -7.57
CA PRO A 111 -2.27 -18.90 -6.68
C PRO A 111 -2.06 -17.57 -7.43
N ASP A 112 -1.44 -17.61 -8.61
CA ASP A 112 -1.16 -16.41 -9.42
C ASP A 112 -2.45 -15.89 -10.06
N ALA A 113 -3.28 -16.76 -10.62
CA ALA A 113 -4.60 -16.37 -11.11
C ALA A 113 -5.52 -15.87 -9.99
N CYS A 114 -5.49 -16.48 -8.82
CA CYS A 114 -6.19 -15.99 -7.63
C CYS A 114 -5.72 -14.58 -7.26
N CYS A 115 -4.41 -14.34 -7.19
CA CYS A 115 -3.85 -13.02 -6.93
C CYS A 115 -4.23 -12.01 -8.02
N ALA A 116 -4.22 -12.41 -9.30
CA ALA A 116 -4.64 -11.55 -10.39
C ALA A 116 -6.11 -11.14 -10.25
N LEU A 117 -7.00 -12.10 -9.99
CA LEU A 117 -8.44 -11.91 -9.88
C LEU A 117 -8.85 -11.10 -8.63
N ARG A 118 -8.34 -11.49 -7.46
CA ARG A 118 -8.78 -10.94 -6.17
C ARG A 118 -7.98 -9.73 -5.71
N LYS A 119 -6.78 -9.53 -6.24
CA LYS A 119 -5.86 -8.47 -5.79
C LYS A 119 -5.43 -7.53 -6.91
N THR A 120 -4.73 -8.02 -7.91
CA THR A 120 -4.05 -7.13 -8.86
C THR A 120 -5.03 -6.38 -9.77
N ALA A 121 -5.99 -7.07 -10.38
CA ALA A 121 -6.96 -6.43 -11.28
C ALA A 121 -7.87 -5.43 -10.54
N PRO A 122 -8.51 -5.77 -9.40
CA PRO A 122 -9.34 -4.80 -8.67
C PRO A 122 -8.55 -3.59 -8.19
N LEU A 123 -7.29 -3.77 -7.78
CA LEU A 123 -6.43 -2.65 -7.39
C LEU A 123 -6.13 -1.73 -8.58
N GLN A 124 -5.81 -2.28 -9.75
CA GLN A 124 -5.50 -1.45 -10.93
C GLN A 124 -6.73 -0.66 -11.40
N ASP A 125 -7.92 -1.24 -11.29
CA ASP A 125 -9.18 -0.54 -11.58
C ASP A 125 -9.41 0.60 -10.58
N ALA A 126 -9.21 0.36 -9.29
CA ALA A 126 -9.31 1.40 -8.26
C ALA A 126 -8.28 2.53 -8.44
N LEU A 127 -7.12 2.23 -9.03
CA LEU A 127 -6.03 3.21 -9.25
C LEU A 127 -6.21 4.10 -10.49
N GLN A 128 -7.22 3.88 -11.34
CA GLN A 128 -7.37 4.65 -12.60
C GLN A 128 -7.52 6.16 -12.39
N GLY A 129 -8.02 6.61 -11.24
CA GLY A 129 -8.19 8.03 -10.89
C GLY A 129 -7.04 8.67 -10.09
N PHE A 130 -5.91 7.97 -9.93
CA PHE A 130 -4.79 8.43 -9.09
C PHE A 130 -3.56 8.79 -9.91
N ASP A 131 -2.97 9.95 -9.61
CA ASP A 131 -1.70 10.43 -10.16
C ASP A 131 -0.50 9.65 -9.58
N GLY A 132 -0.69 9.10 -8.39
CA GLY A 132 0.27 8.20 -7.77
C GLY A 132 -0.29 7.41 -6.61
N TRP A 133 0.50 6.46 -6.13
CA TRP A 133 0.10 5.61 -5.01
C TRP A 133 1.27 5.15 -4.16
N VAL A 134 0.99 5.02 -2.87
CA VAL A 134 1.97 4.72 -1.83
C VAL A 134 1.91 3.24 -1.51
N THR A 135 3.09 2.64 -1.38
CA THR A 135 3.24 1.21 -1.08
C THR A 135 4.16 0.98 0.11
N GLY A 136 3.94 -0.13 0.81
CA GLY A 136 4.80 -0.60 1.91
C GLY A 136 6.05 -1.37 1.46
N ARG A 137 6.44 -1.32 0.18
CA ARG A 137 7.62 -2.07 -0.32
C ARG A 137 8.91 -1.54 0.30
N LYS A 138 9.78 -2.47 0.69
CA LYS A 138 11.08 -2.23 1.33
C LYS A 138 12.20 -3.00 0.63
N ARG A 139 13.44 -2.51 0.71
CA ARG A 139 14.62 -3.14 0.06
C ARG A 139 14.93 -4.55 0.61
N TYR A 140 14.77 -4.77 1.92
CA TYR A 140 15.18 -6.04 2.56
C TYR A 140 14.20 -7.21 2.36
N GLN A 141 13.01 -6.98 1.78
CA GLN A 141 12.02 -8.04 1.51
C GLN A 141 12.37 -8.93 0.28
N GLY A 142 13.67 -9.13 -0.02
CA GLY A 142 14.23 -10.10 -0.99
C GLY A 142 14.30 -9.70 -2.48
N GLY A 143 15.32 -10.23 -3.19
CA GLY A 143 15.43 -10.25 -4.66
C GLY A 143 16.07 -9.03 -5.34
N GLN A 144 15.62 -8.68 -6.57
CA GLN A 144 16.03 -7.50 -7.37
C GLN A 144 15.75 -6.13 -6.71
N ARG A 145 15.46 -6.09 -5.39
CA ARG A 145 15.03 -4.90 -4.64
C ARG A 145 16.16 -4.14 -3.97
N ALA A 146 17.42 -4.51 -4.16
CA ALA A 146 18.57 -3.73 -3.67
C ALA A 146 18.61 -2.29 -4.19
N SER A 147 17.93 -2.01 -5.31
CA SER A 147 17.83 -0.71 -5.98
C SER A 147 16.43 -0.06 -5.87
N LEU A 148 15.62 -0.41 -4.88
CA LEU A 148 14.29 0.20 -4.73
C LEU A 148 14.40 1.69 -4.45
N ASP A 149 13.88 2.52 -5.35
CA ASP A 149 13.82 3.97 -5.22
C ASP A 149 12.57 4.44 -4.46
N PHE A 150 12.61 5.66 -3.93
CA PHE A 150 11.44 6.30 -3.32
C PHE A 150 10.31 6.53 -4.34
N PHE A 151 10.65 6.87 -5.58
CA PHE A 151 9.69 7.15 -6.64
C PHE A 151 10.01 6.33 -7.89
N GLU A 152 9.03 5.55 -8.35
CA GLU A 152 9.08 4.78 -9.59
C GLU A 152 7.94 5.22 -10.52
N VAL A 153 8.07 4.99 -11.83
CA VAL A 153 6.94 5.13 -12.76
C VAL A 153 6.30 3.77 -12.92
N GLU A 154 5.02 3.65 -12.58
CA GLU A 154 4.21 2.49 -12.91
C GLU A 154 3.54 2.71 -14.27
N ARG A 155 3.61 1.70 -15.15
CA ARG A 155 3.02 1.70 -16.49
C ARG A 155 2.12 0.48 -16.67
N PRO A 156 0.90 0.51 -16.10
CA PRO A 156 -0.04 -0.59 -16.25
C PRO A 156 -0.54 -0.70 -17.68
N VAL A 157 -0.76 -1.93 -18.16
CA VAL A 157 -1.31 -2.17 -19.49
C VAL A 157 -2.74 -1.63 -19.56
N GLY A 158 -3.04 -0.81 -20.57
CA GLY A 158 -4.39 -0.27 -20.76
C GLY A 158 -4.78 0.88 -19.83
N ALA A 159 -3.84 1.43 -19.04
CA ALA A 159 -4.10 2.57 -18.16
C ALA A 159 -2.99 3.62 -18.24
N MET A 160 -3.30 4.82 -17.76
CA MET A 160 -2.34 5.93 -17.74
C MET A 160 -1.17 5.62 -16.77
N PRO A 161 0.06 6.04 -17.10
CA PRO A 161 1.19 5.87 -16.21
C PRO A 161 1.03 6.77 -14.98
N ARG A 162 1.49 6.29 -13.82
CA ARG A 162 1.36 6.96 -12.52
C ARG A 162 2.63 6.81 -11.69
N ILE A 163 2.79 7.65 -10.67
CA ILE A 163 3.95 7.56 -9.78
C ILE A 163 3.67 6.51 -8.70
N LYS A 164 4.59 5.57 -8.53
CA LYS A 164 4.59 4.65 -7.40
C LYS A 164 5.57 5.15 -6.35
N ILE A 165 5.11 5.30 -5.11
CA ILE A 165 5.88 5.87 -4.01
C ILE A 165 6.18 4.76 -2.99
N ASN A 166 7.45 4.61 -2.60
CA ASN A 166 7.92 3.65 -1.60
C ASN A 166 8.61 4.40 -0.45
N PRO A 167 7.88 5.11 0.44
CA PRO A 167 8.49 5.97 1.47
C PRO A 167 9.41 5.21 2.42
N LEU A 168 9.11 3.93 2.64
CA LEU A 168 9.88 3.04 3.50
C LEU A 168 11.03 2.33 2.77
N ALA A 169 11.36 2.68 1.52
CA ALA A 169 12.33 1.93 0.72
C ALA A 169 13.64 1.66 1.46
N HIS A 170 14.14 2.62 2.24
CA HIS A 170 15.40 2.53 2.98
C HIS A 170 15.27 2.04 4.42
N TRP A 171 14.04 1.80 4.91
CA TRP A 171 13.85 1.33 6.28
C TRP A 171 14.13 -0.16 6.38
N ASP A 172 14.71 -0.55 7.51
CA ASP A 172 14.82 -1.94 7.92
C ASP A 172 13.72 -2.34 8.92
N THR A 173 13.80 -3.57 9.43
CA THR A 173 12.85 -4.05 10.44
C THR A 173 12.97 -3.26 11.74
N ALA A 174 14.17 -2.89 12.18
CA ALA A 174 14.39 -2.16 13.42
C ALA A 174 13.78 -0.76 13.37
N ASP A 175 13.92 -0.05 12.25
CA ASP A 175 13.29 1.27 12.03
C ASP A 175 11.76 1.20 12.21
N LEU A 176 11.12 0.15 11.68
CA LEU A 176 9.68 -0.06 11.82
C LEU A 176 9.28 -0.37 13.25
N GLN A 177 10.02 -1.24 13.93
CA GLN A 177 9.75 -1.60 15.31
C GLN A 177 9.87 -0.38 16.22
N GLU A 178 10.92 0.42 16.01
CA GLU A 178 11.16 1.66 16.74
C GLU A 178 10.03 2.66 16.49
N TYR A 179 9.65 2.90 15.23
CA TYR A 179 8.55 3.81 14.92
C TYR A 179 7.22 3.37 15.55
N ILE A 180 6.90 2.07 15.49
CA ILE A 180 5.69 1.52 16.11
C ILE A 180 5.73 1.73 17.63
N ALA A 181 6.86 1.48 18.28
CA ALA A 181 7.02 1.66 19.72
C ALA A 181 6.90 3.13 20.13
N GLN A 182 7.64 4.03 19.47
CA GLN A 182 7.65 5.47 19.76
C GLN A 182 6.27 6.11 19.60
N ASN A 183 5.52 5.69 18.58
CA ASN A 183 4.17 6.22 18.32
C ASN A 183 3.06 5.38 18.98
N ARG A 184 3.42 4.38 19.79
CA ARG A 184 2.50 3.48 20.51
C ARG A 184 1.45 2.84 19.60
N LEU A 185 1.82 2.50 18.36
CA LEU A 185 0.87 1.98 17.37
C LEU A 185 0.40 0.57 17.75
N PRO A 186 -0.86 0.23 17.47
CA PRO A 186 -1.36 -1.11 17.75
C PRO A 186 -0.55 -2.14 16.96
N ARG A 187 -0.34 -3.32 17.55
CA ARG A 187 0.30 -4.45 16.89
C ARG A 187 -0.78 -5.31 16.24
N HIS A 188 -0.49 -5.84 15.06
CA HIS A 188 -1.39 -6.80 14.43
C HIS A 188 -1.49 -8.06 15.32
N PRO A 189 -2.70 -8.53 15.66
CA PRO A 189 -2.92 -9.59 16.66
C PRO A 189 -2.20 -10.90 16.31
N LEU A 190 -2.16 -11.28 15.03
CA LEU A 190 -1.49 -12.50 14.59
C LEU A 190 0.05 -12.48 14.79
N VAL A 191 0.69 -11.32 14.93
CA VAL A 191 2.15 -11.25 15.18
C VAL A 191 2.53 -11.91 16.50
N ALA A 192 1.64 -11.88 17.49
CA ALA A 192 1.88 -12.55 18.77
C ALA A 192 1.74 -14.08 18.70
N GLN A 193 1.21 -14.62 17.58
CA GLN A 193 0.92 -16.05 17.41
C GLN A 193 2.00 -16.80 16.61
N GLY A 194 2.97 -16.09 16.03
CA GLY A 194 4.02 -16.65 15.18
C GLY A 194 3.67 -16.60 13.70
#